data_AF-A0A8S9BSW1-F1
#
_entry.id   AF-A0A8S9BSW1-F1
#
_cell.length_a   1.000
_cell.length_b   1.000
_cell.length_c   1.000
_cell.angle_alpha   90.00
_cell.angle_beta   90.00
_cell.angle_gamma   90.00
#
_symmetry.space_group_name_H-M   'P 1'
#
loop_
_entity.id
_entity.type
_entity.pdbx_description
1 polymer ?
#
loop_
_entity_poly.entity_id
_entity_poly.type
_entity_poly.pdbx_seq_one_letter_code
_entity_poly.pdbx_strand_id
1 'polypeptide(L)'
;MSIPLADLSSSPIEGYPKLACHMETYPEYAIYRRFGSLNSQNLLYFQAELTHLERKLRRLEAADHASAEGNRSKYSKDWYWLNNSIFEETSEQLETVHAIRSKLKDYNDAVIQQSIISRLGDPTRHGLRSLQNWLERPNMGNFALIGKDRDVWGASDEPISPNMDLLAIQSGGENDPFSLWFTRKFIRWIHHILWHRIKKPDDVESGIVSYEDTTLQKCTSHITTIIASLLPILAMLFYITS
;
A
#
# COMPACT_ATOMS: atom_id res chain seq x y z
N MET A 1 -34.15 -18.17 -12.60
CA MET A 1 -34.57 -17.03 -11.76
C MET A 1 -33.60 -15.91 -12.04
N SER A 2 -33.94 -15.07 -13.02
CA SER A 2 -33.11 -14.00 -13.54
C SER A 2 -33.18 -12.83 -12.58
N ILE A 3 -32.04 -12.39 -12.04
CA ILE A 3 -31.96 -11.15 -11.26
C ILE A 3 -32.26 -10.00 -12.25
N PRO A 4 -33.26 -9.14 -12.01
CA PRO A 4 -33.51 -8.01 -12.88
C PRO A 4 -32.32 -7.05 -12.78
N LEU A 5 -31.78 -6.60 -13.91
CA LEU A 5 -30.89 -5.45 -13.94
C LEU A 5 -31.67 -4.25 -13.38
N ALA A 6 -31.33 -3.83 -12.17
CA ALA A 6 -31.90 -2.64 -11.57
C ALA A 6 -31.58 -1.41 -12.43
N ASP A 7 -32.60 -0.60 -12.65
CA ASP A 7 -32.58 0.66 -13.37
C ASP A 7 -31.59 1.65 -12.71
N LEU A 8 -30.46 1.90 -13.38
CA LEU A 8 -29.42 2.86 -12.99
C LEU A 8 -29.89 4.33 -13.04
N SER A 9 -31.16 4.61 -13.43
CA SER A 9 -31.70 5.97 -13.51
C SER A 9 -32.31 6.50 -12.21
N SER A 10 -32.39 5.68 -11.16
CA SER A 10 -32.92 6.12 -9.86
C SER A 10 -31.87 6.85 -9.02
N SER A 11 -32.26 7.98 -8.42
CA SER A 11 -31.39 8.74 -7.51
C SER A 11 -30.97 7.85 -6.33
N PRO A 12 -29.70 7.86 -5.90
CA PRO A 12 -29.25 7.05 -4.78
C PRO A 12 -30.05 7.34 -3.50
N ILE A 13 -30.38 6.28 -2.76
CA ILE A 13 -31.03 6.40 -1.45
C ILE A 13 -30.14 7.15 -0.44
N GLU A 14 -30.78 7.78 0.56
CA GLU A 14 -30.10 8.52 1.62
C GLU A 14 -29.05 7.68 2.37
N GLY A 15 -28.05 8.35 2.95
CA GLY A 15 -26.94 7.74 3.67
C GLY A 15 -25.68 7.60 2.81
N TYR A 16 -24.92 6.53 3.01
CA TYR A 16 -23.68 6.29 2.27
C TYR A 16 -23.85 6.27 0.73
N PRO A 17 -24.92 5.72 0.13
CA PRO A 17 -25.05 5.70 -1.33
C PRO A 17 -25.14 7.11 -1.94
N LYS A 18 -25.98 7.98 -1.39
CA LYS A 18 -26.10 9.38 -1.82
C LYS A 18 -24.83 10.19 -1.54
N LEU A 19 -24.17 9.94 -0.40
CA LEU A 19 -22.88 10.57 -0.09
C LEU A 19 -21.78 10.15 -1.08
N ALA A 20 -21.70 8.86 -1.41
CA ALA A 20 -20.73 8.35 -2.39
C ALA A 20 -20.95 8.97 -3.77
N CYS A 21 -22.20 9.04 -4.24
CA CYS A 21 -22.54 9.71 -5.49
C CYS A 21 -22.19 11.21 -5.46
N HIS A 22 -22.40 11.89 -4.33
CA HIS A 22 -22.00 13.28 -4.15
C HIS A 22 -20.47 13.46 -4.24
N MET A 23 -19.70 12.60 -3.57
CA MET A 23 -18.23 12.62 -3.61
C MET A 23 -17.65 12.24 -4.98
N GLU A 24 -18.35 11.40 -5.75
CA GLU A 24 -17.99 11.11 -7.15
C GLU A 24 -18.23 12.33 -8.05
N THR A 25 -19.38 12.99 -7.87
CA THR A 25 -19.77 14.17 -8.66
C THR A 25 -18.87 15.38 -8.38
N TYR A 26 -18.43 15.54 -7.12
CA TYR A 26 -17.62 16.66 -6.64
C TYR A 26 -16.38 16.13 -5.93
N PRO A 27 -15.30 15.80 -6.66
CA PRO A 27 -14.10 15.19 -6.11
C PRO A 27 -13.39 16.01 -5.02
N GLU A 28 -13.61 17.33 -4.97
CA GLU A 28 -13.15 18.21 -3.91
C GLU A 28 -13.77 17.90 -2.53
N TYR A 29 -14.89 17.16 -2.51
CA TYR A 29 -15.56 16.67 -1.31
C TYR A 29 -15.26 15.20 -1.02
N ALA A 30 -14.44 14.53 -1.84
CA ALA A 30 -13.96 13.18 -1.60
C ALA A 30 -12.94 13.15 -0.45
N ILE A 31 -13.46 13.42 0.75
CA ILE A 31 -12.77 13.59 2.01
C ILE A 31 -13.08 12.36 2.86
N TYR A 32 -12.04 11.68 3.33
CA TYR A 32 -12.18 10.46 4.09
C TYR A 32 -11.36 10.52 5.36
N ARG A 33 -11.69 9.66 6.32
CA ARG A 33 -10.84 9.46 7.48
C ARG A 33 -9.55 8.77 7.05
N ARG A 34 -8.41 9.28 7.53
CA ARG A 34 -7.07 8.76 7.26
C ARG A 34 -6.73 7.52 8.09
N PHE A 35 -7.38 7.36 9.25
CA PHE A 35 -7.11 6.29 10.20
C PHE A 35 -5.65 6.23 10.64
N GLY A 36 -4.99 7.38 10.80
CA GLY A 36 -3.54 7.47 11.01
C GLY A 36 -3.05 6.69 12.23
N SER A 37 -3.76 6.80 13.36
CA SER A 37 -3.43 6.03 14.58
C SER A 37 -3.64 4.54 14.39
N LEU A 38 -4.69 4.12 13.69
CA LEU A 38 -5.01 2.70 13.50
C LEU A 38 -4.02 2.04 12.54
N ASN A 39 -3.64 2.72 11.46
CA ASN A 39 -2.60 2.23 10.55
C ASN A 39 -1.24 2.14 11.25
N SER A 40 -0.89 3.13 12.07
CA SER A 40 0.34 3.09 12.87
C SER A 40 0.33 1.91 13.85
N GLN A 41 -0.80 1.68 14.53
CA GLN A 41 -0.98 0.54 15.41
C GLN A 41 -0.85 -0.80 14.68
N ASN A 42 -1.42 -0.92 13.48
CA ASN A 42 -1.29 -2.12 12.65
C ASN A 42 0.18 -2.40 12.28
N LEU A 43 0.95 -1.38 11.90
CA LEU A 43 2.39 -1.53 11.64
C LEU A 43 3.17 -1.97 12.88
N LEU A 44 2.81 -1.46 14.06
CA LEU A 44 3.43 -1.90 15.33
C LEU A 44 3.12 -3.36 15.65
N TYR A 45 1.89 -3.85 15.37
CA TYR A 45 1.56 -5.26 15.52
C TYR A 45 2.33 -6.15 14.55
N PHE A 46 2.48 -5.74 13.29
CA PHE A 46 3.33 -6.46 12.34
C PHE A 46 4.78 -6.56 12.83
N GLN A 47 5.35 -5.46 13.34
CA GLN A 47 6.71 -5.47 13.91
C GLN A 47 6.82 -6.43 15.10
N ALA A 48 5.84 -6.45 16.00
CA ALA A 48 5.83 -7.37 17.13
C ALA A 48 5.78 -8.83 16.69
N GLU A 49 4.93 -9.17 15.72
CA GLU A 49 4.80 -10.52 15.18
C GLU A 49 6.06 -10.96 14.43
N LEU A 50 6.62 -10.13 13.56
CA LEU A 50 7.88 -10.39 12.86
C LEU A 50 9.04 -10.56 13.84
N THR A 51 9.12 -9.73 14.88
CA THR A 51 10.15 -9.85 15.94
C THR A 51 10.02 -11.16 16.71
N HIS A 52 8.80 -11.65 16.92
CA HIS A 52 8.57 -12.95 17.53
C HIS A 52 9.05 -14.09 16.62
N LEU A 53 8.64 -14.07 15.35
CA LEU A 53 9.01 -15.07 14.36
C LEU A 53 10.52 -15.10 14.09
N GLU A 54 11.17 -13.94 14.00
CA GLU A 54 12.62 -13.83 13.80
C GLU A 54 13.39 -14.48 14.97
N ARG A 55 12.98 -14.20 16.21
CA ARG A 55 13.59 -14.84 17.39
C ARG A 55 13.34 -16.35 17.39
N LYS A 56 12.16 -16.79 16.98
CA LYS A 56 11.85 -18.22 16.84
C LYS A 56 12.77 -18.86 15.80
N LEU A 57 12.90 -18.26 14.61
CA LEU A 57 13.76 -18.76 13.55
C LEU A 57 15.22 -18.90 14.00
N ARG A 58 15.78 -17.86 14.64
CA ARG A 58 17.17 -17.90 15.14
C ARG A 58 17.40 -19.02 16.16
N ARG A 59 16.40 -19.32 17.00
CA ARG A 59 16.47 -20.43 17.97
C ARG A 59 16.46 -21.79 17.26
N LEU A 60 15.58 -21.95 16.27
CA LEU A 60 15.49 -23.18 15.47
C LEU A 60 16.77 -23.40 14.67
N GLU A 61 17.26 -22.38 13.98
CA GLU A 61 18.54 -22.41 13.25
C GLU A 61 19.71 -22.83 14.14
N ALA A 62 19.79 -22.30 15.36
CA ALA A 62 20.83 -22.68 16.32
C ALA A 62 20.69 -24.14 16.79
N ALA A 63 19.46 -24.60 17.05
CA ALA A 63 19.19 -25.97 17.46
C ALA A 63 19.48 -26.98 16.33
N ASP A 64 19.02 -26.69 15.12
CA ASP A 64 19.24 -27.51 13.93
C ASP A 64 20.72 -27.55 13.56
N HIS A 65 21.43 -26.43 13.68
CA HIS A 65 22.88 -26.37 13.46
C HIS A 65 23.66 -27.27 14.44
N ALA A 66 23.24 -27.31 15.71
CA ALA A 66 23.88 -28.13 16.75
C ALA A 66 23.46 -29.61 16.70
N SER A 67 22.46 -29.97 15.90
CA SER A 67 21.95 -31.34 15.82
C SER A 67 22.88 -32.26 15.03
N ALA A 68 23.15 -33.43 15.60
CA ALA A 68 23.84 -34.53 14.92
C ALA A 68 22.87 -35.44 14.13
N GLU A 69 21.57 -35.15 14.19
CA GLU A 69 20.52 -35.96 13.59
C GLU A 69 20.26 -35.58 12.13
N GLY A 70 20.29 -36.59 11.26
CA GLY A 70 19.97 -36.44 9.84
C GLY A 70 20.79 -35.34 9.16
N ASN A 71 20.10 -34.49 8.41
CA ASN A 71 20.69 -33.38 7.67
C ASN A 71 20.39 -32.00 8.28
N ARG A 72 19.91 -31.94 9.53
CA ARG A 72 19.45 -30.69 10.18
C ARG A 72 20.54 -29.62 10.24
N SER A 73 21.78 -30.01 10.51
CA SER A 73 22.93 -29.08 10.54
C SER A 73 23.24 -28.41 9.19
N LYS A 74 22.68 -28.93 8.09
CA LYS A 74 22.80 -28.38 6.73
C LYS A 74 21.67 -27.42 6.36
N TYR A 75 20.57 -27.37 7.12
CA TYR A 75 19.38 -26.55 6.78
C TYR A 75 19.72 -25.07 6.60
N SER A 76 20.56 -24.51 7.46
CA SER A 76 20.99 -23.11 7.35
C SER A 76 21.99 -22.84 6.23
N LYS A 77 22.59 -23.88 5.64
CA LYS A 77 23.65 -23.79 4.62
C LYS A 77 23.14 -24.06 3.21
N ASP A 78 22.10 -24.86 3.07
CA ASP A 78 21.60 -25.30 1.77
C ASP A 78 20.08 -25.49 1.79
N TRP A 79 19.41 -24.70 0.95
CA TRP A 79 17.96 -24.68 0.79
C TRP A 79 17.40 -26.05 0.42
N TYR A 80 18.13 -26.89 -0.31
CA TYR A 80 17.66 -28.23 -0.66
C TYR A 80 17.36 -29.04 0.61
N TRP A 81 18.26 -29.06 1.58
CA TRP A 81 18.06 -29.80 2.83
C TRP A 81 16.95 -29.19 3.68
N LEU A 82 16.87 -27.87 3.75
CA LEU A 82 15.78 -27.19 4.47
C LEU A 82 14.42 -27.45 3.81
N ASN A 83 14.31 -27.42 2.49
CA ASN A 83 13.05 -27.60 1.77
C ASN A 83 12.55 -29.05 1.78
N ASN A 84 13.47 -30.03 1.75
CA ASN A 84 13.11 -31.45 1.78
C ASN A 84 12.89 -32.00 3.19
N SER A 85 13.11 -31.19 4.23
CA SER A 85 12.91 -31.59 5.63
C SER A 85 11.46 -32.02 5.94
N ILE A 86 10.46 -31.50 5.21
CA ILE A 86 9.02 -31.84 5.35
C ILE A 86 8.76 -33.36 5.24
N PHE A 87 9.57 -34.08 4.48
CA PHE A 87 9.37 -35.51 4.22
C PHE A 87 9.92 -36.42 5.33
N GLU A 88 10.75 -35.89 6.23
CA GLU A 88 11.39 -36.66 7.30
C GLU A 88 10.76 -36.34 8.69
N GLU A 89 10.32 -35.11 8.91
CA GLU A 89 9.51 -34.64 10.05
C GLU A 89 9.04 -33.21 9.74
N THR A 90 7.88 -32.76 10.22
CA THR A 90 7.43 -31.37 9.95
C THR A 90 8.47 -30.36 10.44
N SER A 91 9.20 -29.74 9.51
CA SER A 91 10.28 -28.81 9.85
C SER A 91 9.73 -27.49 10.33
N GLU A 92 9.70 -27.35 11.64
CA GLU A 92 9.31 -26.11 12.31
C GLU A 92 10.15 -24.90 11.84
N GLN A 93 11.41 -25.12 11.45
CA GLN A 93 12.28 -24.10 10.87
C GLN A 93 11.72 -23.60 9.54
N LEU A 94 11.41 -24.51 8.61
CA LEU A 94 10.88 -24.17 7.29
C LEU A 94 9.49 -23.51 7.39
N GLU A 95 8.62 -24.01 8.26
CA GLU A 95 7.33 -23.38 8.53
C GLU A 95 7.48 -21.96 9.04
N THR A 96 8.42 -21.74 9.96
CA THR A 96 8.73 -20.40 10.48
C THR A 96 9.25 -19.48 9.38
N VAL A 97 10.10 -19.98 8.47
CA VAL A 97 10.56 -19.23 7.28
C VAL A 97 9.37 -18.84 6.38
N HIS A 98 8.43 -19.75 6.12
CA HIS A 98 7.24 -19.45 5.33
C HIS A 98 6.34 -18.41 6.01
N ALA A 99 6.14 -18.52 7.32
CA ALA A 99 5.38 -17.55 8.11
C ALA A 99 6.02 -16.16 8.03
N ILE A 100 7.35 -16.06 8.17
CA ILE A 100 8.08 -14.79 8.02
C ILE A 100 7.89 -14.24 6.61
N ARG A 101 8.09 -15.03 5.55
CA ARG A 101 7.95 -14.56 4.16
C ARG A 101 6.57 -13.98 3.89
N SER A 102 5.52 -14.67 4.35
CA SER A 102 4.13 -14.21 4.21
C SER A 102 3.93 -12.89 4.98
N LYS A 103 4.31 -12.88 6.27
CA LYS A 103 4.10 -11.71 7.13
C LYS A 103 4.91 -10.48 6.71
N LEU A 104 6.13 -10.69 6.22
CA LEU A 104 7.01 -9.63 5.76
C LEU A 104 6.48 -8.99 4.48
N LYS A 105 5.86 -9.77 3.59
CA LYS A 105 5.14 -9.23 2.43
C LYS A 105 4.01 -8.32 2.89
N ASP A 106 3.15 -8.78 3.79
CA ASP A 106 2.01 -8.00 4.28
C ASP A 106 2.46 -6.72 5.01
N TYR A 107 3.51 -6.80 5.82
CA TYR A 107 4.12 -5.64 6.48
C TYR A 107 4.64 -4.63 5.46
N ASN A 108 5.41 -5.07 4.46
CA ASN A 108 5.97 -4.20 3.44
C ASN A 108 4.87 -3.52 2.61
N ASP A 109 3.83 -4.26 2.24
CA ASP A 109 2.66 -3.73 1.53
C ASP A 109 1.95 -2.66 2.40
N ALA A 110 1.77 -2.92 3.69
CA ALA A 110 1.15 -1.97 4.62
C ALA A 110 1.99 -0.70 4.83
N VAL A 111 3.33 -0.82 4.91
CA VAL A 111 4.24 0.34 5.01
C VAL A 111 4.14 1.20 3.76
N ILE A 112 4.13 0.59 2.57
CA ILE A 112 3.98 1.32 1.30
C ILE A 112 2.63 2.03 1.26
N GLN A 113 1.54 1.35 1.57
CA GLN A 113 0.19 1.94 1.61
C GLN A 113 0.14 3.12 2.58
N GLN A 114 0.67 2.95 3.81
CA GLN A 114 0.68 4.03 4.80
C GLN A 114 1.56 5.21 4.35
N SER A 115 2.67 4.96 3.65
CA SER A 115 3.52 6.03 3.09
C SER A 115 2.83 6.83 1.99
N ILE A 116 1.91 6.21 1.25
CA ILE A 116 1.08 6.89 0.23
C ILE A 116 -0.01 7.69 0.94
N ILE A 117 -0.73 7.05 1.87
CA ILE A 117 -1.81 7.67 2.63
C ILE A 117 -1.30 8.88 3.42
N SER A 118 -0.12 8.83 4.03
CA SER A 118 0.43 9.95 4.81
C SER A 118 0.81 11.16 3.97
N ARG A 119 1.04 10.98 2.65
CA ARG A 119 1.34 12.06 1.71
C ARG A 119 0.09 12.68 1.09
N LEU A 120 -1.08 12.05 1.25
CA LEU A 120 -2.33 12.65 0.81
C LEU A 120 -2.60 13.91 1.64
N GLY A 121 -2.86 15.01 0.94
CA GLY A 121 -3.09 16.31 1.55
C GLY A 121 -4.32 16.33 2.43
N ASP A 122 -4.33 17.28 3.36
CA ASP A 122 -5.50 17.57 4.16
C ASP A 122 -6.59 18.22 3.28
N PRO A 123 -7.88 18.03 3.63
CA PRO A 123 -8.95 18.72 2.94
C PRO A 123 -8.80 20.23 3.05
N THR A 124 -9.15 20.96 1.99
CA THR A 124 -9.23 22.42 2.07
C THR A 124 -10.33 22.81 3.06
N ARG A 125 -10.15 23.91 3.80
CA ARG A 125 -11.17 24.41 4.74
C ARG A 125 -12.51 24.63 4.06
N HIS A 126 -12.48 25.13 2.82
CA HIS A 126 -13.68 25.34 2.02
C HIS A 126 -14.35 24.02 1.65
N GLY A 127 -13.60 23.04 1.13
CA GLY A 127 -14.14 21.73 0.74
C GLY A 127 -14.76 20.99 1.92
N LEU A 128 -14.09 20.99 3.07
CA LEU A 128 -14.62 20.40 4.29
C LEU A 128 -15.90 21.09 4.76
N ARG A 129 -15.93 22.42 4.77
CA ARG A 129 -17.11 23.18 5.19
C ARG A 129 -18.30 22.95 4.25
N SER A 130 -18.05 22.89 2.94
CA SER A 130 -19.07 22.59 1.94
C SER A 130 -19.65 21.19 2.13
N LEU A 131 -18.81 20.19 2.43
CA LEU A 131 -19.26 18.83 2.72
C LEU A 131 -20.13 18.77 4.00
N GLN A 132 -19.68 19.40 5.09
CA GLN A 132 -20.47 19.48 6.33
C GLN A 132 -21.85 20.11 6.08
N ASN A 133 -21.88 21.27 5.41
CA ASN A 133 -23.13 21.94 5.04
C ASN A 133 -24.04 21.06 4.18
N TRP A 134 -23.47 20.28 3.26
CA TRP A 134 -24.24 19.36 2.43
C TRP A 134 -24.86 18.22 3.25
N LEU A 135 -24.10 17.66 4.19
CA LEU A 135 -24.56 16.58 5.09
C LEU A 135 -25.77 17.02 5.92
N GLU A 136 -25.79 18.26 6.40
CA GLU A 136 -26.82 18.77 7.30
C GLU A 136 -28.08 19.28 6.60
N ARG A 137 -28.01 19.60 5.30
CA ARG A 137 -29.15 20.16 4.57
C ARG A 137 -30.25 19.11 4.36
N PRO A 138 -31.53 19.38 4.74
CA PRO A 138 -32.63 18.42 4.61
C PRO A 138 -32.88 17.92 3.19
N ASN A 139 -32.66 18.76 2.17
CA ASN A 139 -32.84 18.38 0.77
C ASN A 139 -31.60 17.74 0.13
N MET A 140 -30.52 17.55 0.91
CA MET A 140 -29.23 17.03 0.46
C MET A 140 -28.86 15.78 1.27
N GLY A 141 -27.88 15.87 2.17
CA GLY A 141 -27.44 14.75 3.00
C GLY A 141 -28.41 14.42 4.14
N ASN A 142 -29.27 15.36 4.55
CA ASN A 142 -30.36 15.16 5.52
C ASN A 142 -29.93 14.44 6.82
N PHE A 143 -28.72 14.70 7.32
CA PHE A 143 -28.14 14.01 8.47
C PHE A 143 -28.22 12.47 8.36
N ALA A 144 -28.10 11.92 7.15
CA ALA A 144 -28.47 10.54 6.88
C ALA A 144 -27.54 9.49 7.51
N LEU A 145 -26.38 9.88 8.04
CA LEU A 145 -25.53 9.01 8.83
C LEU A 145 -25.95 9.07 10.30
N ILE A 146 -26.39 7.94 10.84
CA ILE A 146 -26.86 7.84 12.25
C ILE A 146 -25.93 6.99 13.12
N GLY A 147 -24.88 6.42 12.53
CA GLY A 147 -23.91 5.56 13.21
C GLY A 147 -22.87 6.33 14.03
N LYS A 148 -21.93 5.58 14.61
CA LYS A 148 -20.78 6.14 15.37
C LYS A 148 -19.83 6.98 14.52
N ASP A 149 -19.95 6.86 13.21
CA ASP A 149 -19.16 7.55 12.19
C ASP A 149 -19.87 8.78 11.61
N ARG A 150 -21.07 9.11 12.09
CA ARG A 150 -21.81 10.31 11.64
C ARG A 150 -21.03 11.61 11.84
N ASP A 151 -20.17 11.64 12.86
CA ASP A 151 -19.41 12.82 13.27
C ASP A 151 -17.99 12.85 12.66
N VAL A 152 -17.67 11.97 11.69
CA VAL A 152 -16.32 11.86 11.08
C VAL A 152 -15.79 13.18 10.53
N TRP A 153 -16.67 13.99 9.93
CA TRP A 153 -16.31 15.29 9.35
C TRP A 153 -16.57 16.47 10.29
N GLY A 154 -17.11 16.23 11.49
CA GLY A 154 -17.61 17.27 12.39
C GLY A 154 -18.87 17.98 11.89
N ALA A 155 -19.34 18.96 12.65
CA ALA A 155 -20.53 19.76 12.32
C ALA A 155 -20.16 21.12 11.68
N SER A 156 -21.11 21.70 10.94
CA SER A 156 -20.94 22.96 10.22
C SER A 156 -20.87 24.19 11.15
N ASP A 157 -21.48 24.08 12.33
CA ASP A 157 -21.51 25.10 13.38
C ASP A 157 -20.28 25.06 14.29
N GLU A 158 -19.50 23.97 14.26
CA GLU A 158 -18.27 23.84 15.01
C GLU A 158 -17.03 24.40 14.26
N PRO A 159 -16.03 24.94 14.98
CA PRO A 159 -14.77 25.34 14.40
C PRO A 159 -14.02 24.11 13.84
N ILE A 160 -13.50 24.23 12.61
CA ILE A 160 -12.67 23.16 12.02
C ILE A 160 -11.40 23.02 12.85
N SER A 161 -11.28 21.87 13.51
CA SER A 161 -10.06 21.50 14.22
C SER A 161 -8.90 21.30 13.24
N PRO A 162 -7.70 21.84 13.52
CA PRO A 162 -6.55 21.75 12.61
C PRO A 162 -5.97 20.34 12.49
N ASN A 163 -6.25 19.46 13.46
CA ASN A 163 -5.66 18.12 13.56
C ASN A 163 -6.67 16.99 13.33
N MET A 164 -7.68 17.21 12.48
CA MET A 164 -8.62 16.14 12.16
C MET A 164 -7.92 15.05 11.35
N ASP A 165 -8.21 13.79 11.67
CA ASP A 165 -7.67 12.60 11.01
C ASP A 165 -8.34 12.38 9.64
N LEU A 166 -8.28 13.39 8.77
CA LEU A 166 -8.90 13.43 7.46
C LEU A 166 -7.84 13.50 6.36
N LEU A 167 -8.24 13.09 5.16
CA LEU A 167 -7.48 13.25 3.92
C LEU A 167 -8.44 13.60 2.79
N ALA A 168 -7.95 14.29 1.76
CA ALA A 168 -8.65 14.49 0.51
C ALA A 168 -7.97 13.71 -0.61
N ILE A 169 -8.74 13.00 -1.43
CA ILE A 169 -8.19 12.27 -2.60
C ILE A 169 -7.73 13.25 -3.67
N GLN A 170 -8.42 14.38 -3.81
CA GLN A 170 -8.05 15.47 -4.71
C GLN A 170 -8.07 16.78 -3.91
N SER A 171 -6.98 17.09 -3.21
CA SER A 171 -6.84 18.40 -2.58
C SER A 171 -6.63 19.44 -3.67
N GLY A 172 -7.62 20.32 -3.89
CA GLY A 172 -7.58 21.40 -4.88
C GLY A 172 -6.60 22.54 -4.55
N GLY A 173 -5.33 22.20 -4.29
CA GLY A 173 -4.25 23.16 -4.04
C GLY A 173 -2.90 22.53 -4.38
N GLU A 174 -2.30 23.02 -5.47
CA GLU A 174 -0.92 22.84 -5.93
C GLU A 174 -0.31 21.44 -5.72
N ASN A 175 -0.50 20.51 -6.66
CA ASN A 175 0.54 19.54 -7.03
C ASN A 175 0.24 18.92 -8.40
N ASP A 176 1.27 19.00 -9.25
CA ASP A 176 1.30 18.83 -10.70
C ASP A 176 0.60 17.54 -11.23
N PRO A 177 -0.21 17.63 -12.30
CA PRO A 177 -0.67 16.50 -13.12
C PRO A 177 0.39 15.43 -13.40
N PHE A 178 1.67 15.79 -13.41
CA PHE A 178 2.82 14.89 -13.49
C PHE A 178 2.86 13.83 -12.38
N SER A 179 2.52 14.17 -11.12
CA SER A 179 2.50 13.21 -10.01
C SER A 179 1.38 12.18 -10.17
N LEU A 180 0.20 12.61 -10.61
CA LEU A 180 -0.94 11.71 -10.88
C LEU A 180 -0.66 10.79 -12.08
N TRP A 181 0.05 11.29 -13.10
CA TRP A 181 0.56 10.47 -14.21
C TRP A 181 1.64 9.48 -13.74
N PHE A 182 2.60 9.91 -12.91
CA PHE A 182 3.68 9.08 -12.39
C PHE A 182 3.12 7.94 -11.52
N THR A 183 2.26 8.24 -10.54
CA THR A 183 1.71 7.21 -9.66
C THR A 183 0.82 6.21 -10.41
N ARG A 184 0.03 6.65 -11.40
CA ARG A 184 -0.91 5.73 -12.08
C ARG A 184 -0.32 5.01 -13.27
N LYS A 185 0.61 5.60 -14.02
CA LYS A 185 1.14 5.03 -15.27
C LYS A 185 2.53 4.44 -15.08
N PHE A 186 3.42 5.11 -14.34
CA PHE A 186 4.79 4.64 -14.11
C PHE A 186 4.85 3.46 -13.13
N ILE A 187 4.04 3.46 -12.06
CA ILE A 187 3.97 2.29 -11.14
C ILE A 187 3.40 1.06 -11.86
N ARG A 188 2.33 1.22 -12.66
CA ARG A 188 1.80 0.13 -13.48
C ARG A 188 2.82 -0.35 -14.51
N TRP A 189 3.56 0.55 -15.15
CA TRP A 189 4.61 0.24 -16.12
C TRP A 189 5.79 -0.51 -15.47
N ILE A 190 6.29 -0.04 -14.32
CA ILE A 190 7.30 -0.72 -13.50
C ILE A 190 6.82 -2.10 -13.08
N HIS A 191 5.59 -2.21 -12.56
CA HIS A 191 5.03 -3.47 -12.13
C HIS A 191 4.86 -4.42 -13.32
N HIS A 192 4.42 -3.95 -14.49
CA HIS A 192 4.29 -4.79 -15.69
C HIS A 192 5.65 -5.27 -16.21
N ILE A 193 6.67 -4.40 -16.21
CA ILE A 193 8.01 -4.71 -16.76
C ILE A 193 8.81 -5.59 -15.82
N LEU A 194 8.79 -5.31 -14.51
CA LEU A 194 9.46 -6.13 -13.51
C LEU A 194 8.76 -7.49 -13.35
N TRP A 195 7.44 -7.54 -13.43
CA TRP A 195 6.70 -8.81 -13.38
C TRP A 195 6.94 -9.69 -14.60
N HIS A 196 7.12 -9.11 -15.81
CA HIS A 196 7.46 -9.89 -17.00
C HIS A 196 8.94 -10.30 -17.09
N ARG A 197 9.86 -9.56 -16.47
CA ARG A 197 11.29 -9.96 -16.43
C ARG A 197 11.60 -10.95 -15.30
N ILE A 198 10.80 -10.99 -14.25
CA ILE A 198 10.98 -11.91 -13.10
C ILE A 198 10.20 -13.23 -13.28
N LYS A 199 9.28 -13.30 -14.25
CA LYS A 199 8.65 -14.56 -14.66
C LYS A 199 8.96 -14.90 -16.11
N LYS A 200 9.93 -15.80 -16.31
CA LYS A 200 9.80 -16.91 -17.26
C LYS A 200 10.36 -18.22 -16.66
N PRO A 201 9.76 -19.37 -17.04
CA PRO A 201 9.98 -20.68 -16.42
C PRO A 201 11.21 -21.40 -16.98
N ASP A 202 11.65 -22.40 -16.22
CA ASP A 202 12.57 -23.51 -16.52
C ASP A 202 13.30 -23.50 -17.87
N ASP A 203 14.63 -23.54 -17.81
CA ASP A 203 15.41 -24.35 -18.74
C ASP A 203 16.30 -25.31 -17.95
N VAL A 204 16.19 -26.58 -18.33
CA VAL A 204 16.74 -27.76 -17.68
C VAL A 204 18.23 -27.80 -18.03
N GLU A 205 19.10 -28.10 -17.05
CA GLU A 205 20.50 -28.58 -17.23
C GLU A 205 21.69 -27.70 -16.74
N SER A 206 21.51 -26.50 -16.15
CA SER A 206 22.62 -25.83 -15.42
C SER A 206 22.17 -24.87 -14.32
N GLY A 207 21.95 -25.39 -13.12
CA GLY A 207 21.42 -24.66 -11.96
C GLY A 207 22.41 -23.76 -11.22
N ILE A 208 23.08 -22.82 -11.90
CA ILE A 208 23.78 -21.71 -11.24
C ILE A 208 23.26 -20.39 -11.83
N VAL A 209 22.43 -19.67 -11.07
CA VAL A 209 22.12 -18.26 -11.36
C VAL A 209 23.16 -17.41 -10.65
N SER A 210 24.26 -17.15 -11.35
CA SER A 210 25.10 -16.01 -11.04
C SER A 210 24.30 -14.77 -11.46
N TYR A 211 23.73 -14.07 -10.49
CA TYR A 211 23.39 -12.68 -10.73
C TYR A 211 24.72 -11.94 -10.83
N GLU A 212 25.20 -11.79 -12.06
CA GLU A 212 26.36 -10.97 -12.33
C GLU A 212 26.04 -9.55 -11.83
N ASP A 213 26.76 -9.09 -10.80
CA ASP A 213 26.63 -7.76 -10.18
C ASP A 213 26.57 -6.63 -11.23
N THR A 214 27.17 -6.87 -12.40
CA THR A 214 27.15 -5.96 -13.54
C THR A 214 25.74 -5.71 -14.08
N THR A 215 24.78 -6.64 -13.96
CA THR A 215 23.43 -6.50 -14.50
C THR A 215 22.55 -5.64 -13.58
N LEU A 216 22.68 -5.82 -12.26
CA LEU A 216 22.01 -4.99 -11.25
C LEU A 216 22.60 -3.58 -11.20
N GLN A 217 23.93 -3.45 -11.30
CA GLN A 217 24.59 -2.14 -11.44
C GLN A 217 24.28 -1.45 -12.76
N LYS A 218 24.22 -2.17 -13.90
CA LYS A 218 23.81 -1.56 -15.18
C LYS A 218 22.37 -1.09 -15.12
N CYS A 219 21.44 -1.90 -14.59
CA CYS A 219 20.03 -1.54 -14.51
C CYS A 219 19.78 -0.33 -13.58
N THR A 220 20.42 -0.30 -12.41
CA THR A 220 20.38 0.88 -11.54
C THR A 220 21.02 2.07 -12.24
N SER A 221 22.24 1.94 -12.79
CA SER A 221 22.91 3.06 -13.48
C SER A 221 22.09 3.64 -14.63
N HIS A 222 21.38 2.83 -15.42
CA HIS A 222 20.53 3.32 -16.50
C HIS A 222 19.32 4.09 -15.96
N ILE A 223 18.70 3.62 -14.87
CA ILE A 223 17.61 4.33 -14.20
C ILE A 223 18.12 5.63 -13.58
N THR A 224 19.26 5.62 -12.88
CA THR A 224 19.86 6.82 -12.29
C THR A 224 20.27 7.83 -13.35
N THR A 225 20.78 7.38 -14.50
CA THR A 225 21.20 8.26 -15.61
C THR A 225 19.99 8.89 -16.31
N ILE A 226 18.89 8.15 -16.47
CA ILE A 226 17.64 8.69 -17.03
C ILE A 226 17.01 9.71 -16.08
N ILE A 227 17.02 9.44 -14.77
CA ILE A 227 16.51 10.40 -13.77
C ILE A 227 17.42 11.64 -13.70
N ALA A 228 18.74 11.44 -13.73
CA ALA A 228 19.72 12.53 -13.70
C ALA A 228 19.71 13.40 -14.97
N SER A 229 19.39 12.84 -16.14
CA SER A 229 19.31 13.60 -17.39
C SER A 229 18.01 14.40 -17.55
N LEU A 230 16.95 14.03 -16.81
CA LEU A 230 15.68 14.75 -16.80
C LEU A 230 15.67 15.93 -15.82
N LEU A 231 16.52 15.91 -14.79
CA LEU A 231 16.65 16.98 -13.79
C LEU A 231 17.02 18.36 -14.39
N PRO A 232 18.02 18.48 -15.30
CA PRO A 232 18.35 19.75 -15.95
C PRO A 232 17.23 20.28 -16.86
N ILE A 233 16.47 19.38 -17.47
CA ILE A 233 15.36 19.72 -18.39
C ILE A 233 14.18 20.28 -17.57
N LEU A 234 13.87 19.64 -16.44
CA LEU A 234 12.85 20.13 -15.50
C LEU A 234 13.25 21.45 -14.85
N ALA A 235 14.55 21.64 -14.53
CA ALA A 235 15.06 22.90 -14.01
C ALA A 235 15.00 24.04 -15.03
N MET A 236 15.30 23.76 -16.31
CA MET A 236 15.14 24.75 -17.38
C MET A 236 13.67 25.12 -17.63
N LEU A 237 12.75 24.14 -17.59
CA LEU A 237 11.32 24.41 -17.74
C LEU A 237 10.79 25.30 -16.61
N PHE A 238 11.26 25.12 -15.38
CA PHE A 238 10.89 25.96 -14.24
C PHE A 238 11.47 27.38 -14.32
N TYR A 239 12.66 27.54 -14.90
CA TYR A 239 13.32 28.83 -15.09
C TYR A 239 12.69 29.66 -16.24
N ILE A 240 12.09 29.02 -17.24
CA ILE A 240 11.44 29.70 -18.37
C ILE A 240 10.00 30.14 -18.03
N THR A 241 9.38 29.54 -17.02
CA THR A 241 8.01 29.85 -16.58
C THR A 241 7.93 30.75 -15.33
N SER A 242 9.07 31.24 -14.82
CA SER A 242 9.18 32.27 -13.78
C SER A 242 9.65 33.60 -14.37
#